data_AF-A0A2U1JWS8-F1
#
_entry.id   AF-A0A2U1JWS8-F1
#
_cell.length_a   1.000
_cell.length_b   1.000
_cell.length_c   1.000
_cell.angle_alpha   90.00
_cell.angle_beta   90.00
_cell.angle_gamma   90.00
#
_symmetry.space_group_name_H-M   'P 1'
#
loop_
_entity.id
_entity.type
_entity.pdbx_description
1 polymer ?
#
loop_
_entity_poly.entity_id
_entity_poly.type
_entity_poly.pdbx_seq_one_letter_code
_entity_poly.pdbx_strand_id
1 'polypeptide(L)'
;MATKKPPLSKDQIVSMYMNYTLEHNEKPKSVFHFAKVNDFTEAEFYTFFGTLESIEKEIFNIFFDKTIALLQKDVNYESYDMKTKLLSFYFTFFELITANRSYVVMTLKQHQNQLKNLMLLTEFRNKFKDYISEIITDDFRIKIEKLQQYQEKVLTESFWIQFLLTLKFWMEDASPSFEKTDIYIEKSVKVSFELIDITPLESLIDFGKFIFKEKINNK
;
A
#
# COMPACT_ATOMS: atom_id res chain seq x y z
N MET A 1 -15.54 -40.96 -5.96
CA MET A 1 -14.14 -40.61 -6.27
C MET A 1 -13.68 -39.62 -5.22
N ALA A 2 -12.66 -39.95 -4.42
CA ALA A 2 -12.09 -38.99 -3.47
C ALA A 2 -11.37 -37.90 -4.28
N THR A 3 -11.90 -36.67 -4.25
CA THR A 3 -11.25 -35.51 -4.85
C THR A 3 -9.93 -35.26 -4.13
N LYS A 4 -8.81 -35.46 -4.82
CA LYS A 4 -7.46 -35.18 -4.32
C LYS A 4 -7.40 -33.70 -3.90
N LYS A 5 -7.05 -33.40 -2.65
CA LYS A 5 -6.87 -32.02 -2.16
C LYS A 5 -5.86 -31.33 -3.10
N PRO A 6 -6.20 -30.18 -3.69
CA PRO A 6 -5.26 -29.46 -4.55
C PRO A 6 -3.98 -29.13 -3.77
N PRO A 7 -2.82 -29.09 -4.44
CA PRO A 7 -1.55 -28.81 -3.77
C PRO A 7 -1.62 -27.45 -3.08
N LEU A 8 -1.05 -27.37 -1.88
CA LEU A 8 -0.98 -26.14 -1.09
C LEU A 8 -0.23 -25.06 -1.89
N SER A 9 -0.76 -23.84 -1.86
CA SER A 9 -0.19 -22.67 -2.54
C SER A 9 -0.15 -21.47 -1.61
N LYS A 10 0.70 -20.49 -1.96
CA LYS A 10 0.84 -19.22 -1.23
C LYS A 10 -0.51 -18.50 -1.06
N ASP A 11 -1.31 -18.41 -2.13
CA ASP A 11 -2.62 -17.76 -2.13
C ASP A 11 -3.65 -18.48 -1.24
N GLN A 12 -3.60 -19.82 -1.19
CA GLN A 12 -4.46 -20.59 -0.29
C GLN A 12 -4.12 -20.35 1.16
N ILE A 13 -2.83 -20.33 1.52
CA ILE A 13 -2.38 -20.02 2.89
C ILE A 13 -2.83 -18.61 3.30
N VAL A 14 -2.67 -17.63 2.40
CA VAL A 14 -3.14 -16.26 2.62
C VAL A 14 -4.65 -16.22 2.85
N SER A 15 -5.42 -16.90 2.00
CA SER A 15 -6.88 -16.95 2.12
C SER A 15 -7.33 -17.60 3.43
N MET A 16 -6.70 -18.72 3.82
CA MET A 16 -6.92 -19.39 5.11
C MET A 16 -6.61 -18.48 6.29
N TYR A 17 -5.52 -17.70 6.22
CA TYR A 17 -5.15 -16.75 7.26
C TYR A 17 -6.15 -15.60 7.38
N MET A 18 -6.56 -15.00 6.26
CA MET A 18 -7.57 -13.94 6.24
C MET A 18 -8.89 -14.42 6.85
N ASN A 19 -9.36 -15.61 6.44
CA ASN A 19 -10.59 -16.21 6.95
C ASN A 19 -10.49 -16.50 8.45
N TYR A 20 -9.41 -17.16 8.91
CA TYR A 20 -9.20 -17.43 10.33
C TYR A 20 -9.29 -16.13 11.13
N THR A 21 -8.58 -15.09 10.69
CA THR A 21 -8.50 -13.83 11.42
C THR A 21 -9.88 -13.16 11.53
N LEU A 22 -10.66 -13.20 10.45
CA LEU A 22 -12.01 -12.63 10.40
C LEU A 22 -13.01 -13.40 11.27
N GLU A 23 -12.96 -14.74 11.23
CA GLU A 23 -13.88 -15.59 11.98
C GLU A 23 -13.61 -15.55 13.50
N HIS A 24 -12.34 -15.42 13.89
CA HIS A 24 -11.93 -15.46 15.30
C HIS A 24 -11.71 -14.06 15.90
N ASN A 25 -11.71 -13.01 15.07
CA ASN A 25 -11.35 -11.65 15.44
C ASN A 25 -9.95 -11.56 16.11
N GLU A 26 -9.05 -12.48 15.78
CA GLU A 26 -7.67 -12.55 16.26
C GLU A 26 -6.78 -13.32 15.30
N LYS A 27 -5.46 -13.07 15.38
CA LYS A 27 -4.47 -13.83 14.62
C LYS A 27 -4.30 -15.23 15.20
N PRO A 28 -3.94 -16.24 14.40
CA PRO A 28 -3.58 -17.55 14.92
C PRO A 28 -2.48 -17.44 15.98
N LYS A 29 -2.55 -18.26 17.04
CA LYS A 29 -1.61 -18.18 18.18
C LYS A 29 -0.19 -18.61 17.83
N SER A 30 -0.04 -19.47 16.84
CA SER A 30 1.24 -20.01 16.38
C SER A 30 1.09 -20.62 15.00
N VAL A 31 2.22 -20.85 14.31
CA VAL A 31 2.26 -21.61 13.05
C VAL A 31 1.70 -23.01 13.26
N PHE A 32 2.07 -23.68 14.37
CA PHE A 32 1.48 -24.97 14.77
C PHE A 32 -0.05 -24.95 14.81
N HIS A 33 -0.63 -23.97 15.51
CA HIS A 33 -2.08 -23.86 15.63
C HIS A 33 -2.73 -23.63 14.26
N PHE A 34 -2.17 -22.69 13.49
CA PHE A 34 -2.66 -22.34 12.16
C PHE A 34 -2.61 -23.51 11.17
N ALA A 35 -1.52 -24.27 11.17
CA ALA A 35 -1.34 -25.45 10.34
C ALA A 35 -2.32 -26.56 10.73
N LYS A 36 -2.49 -26.80 12.04
CA LYS A 36 -3.41 -27.82 12.58
C LYS A 36 -4.87 -27.55 12.21
N VAL A 37 -5.33 -26.30 12.31
CA VAL A 37 -6.74 -25.97 11.99
C VAL A 37 -7.04 -25.98 10.50
N ASN A 38 -6.03 -25.85 9.64
CA ASN A 38 -6.16 -25.86 8.18
C ASN A 38 -5.70 -27.17 7.51
N ASP A 39 -5.36 -28.19 8.31
CA ASP A 39 -5.00 -29.53 7.83
C ASP A 39 -3.79 -29.52 6.88
N PHE A 40 -2.70 -28.87 7.31
CA PHE A 40 -1.35 -28.98 6.71
C PHE A 40 -0.27 -28.99 7.81
N THR A 41 0.97 -29.31 7.46
CA THR A 41 2.11 -29.38 8.39
C THR A 41 2.86 -28.06 8.49
N GLU A 42 3.55 -27.81 9.61
CA GLU A 42 4.44 -26.64 9.70
C GLU A 42 5.54 -26.66 8.63
N ALA A 43 6.03 -27.85 8.24
CA ALA A 43 7.00 -27.98 7.17
C ALA A 43 6.47 -27.43 5.84
N GLU A 44 5.21 -27.75 5.49
CA GLU A 44 4.54 -27.20 4.31
C GLU A 44 4.36 -25.67 4.42
N PHE A 45 4.03 -25.16 5.60
CA PHE A 45 3.97 -23.71 5.84
C PHE A 45 5.30 -23.02 5.55
N TYR A 46 6.40 -23.55 6.10
CA TYR A 46 7.73 -22.97 5.98
C TYR A 46 8.30 -23.02 4.56
N THR A 47 7.67 -23.75 3.63
CA THR A 47 8.00 -23.65 2.20
C THR A 47 7.55 -22.31 1.57
N PHE A 48 6.60 -21.61 2.19
CA PHE A 48 6.04 -20.35 1.69
C PHE A 48 6.30 -19.16 2.61
N PHE A 49 6.23 -19.36 3.93
CA PHE A 49 6.26 -18.28 4.93
C PHE A 49 7.11 -18.64 6.14
N GLY A 50 7.93 -17.71 6.62
CA GLY A 50 8.75 -17.92 7.81
C GLY A 50 7.99 -17.69 9.12
N THR A 51 6.96 -16.83 9.10
CA THR A 51 6.18 -16.44 10.29
C THR A 51 4.74 -16.08 9.91
N LEU A 52 3.83 -16.05 10.89
CA LEU A 52 2.47 -15.54 10.65
C LEU A 52 2.49 -14.06 10.21
N GLU A 53 3.40 -13.25 10.74
CA GLU A 53 3.56 -11.84 10.34
C GLU A 53 3.97 -11.70 8.87
N SER A 54 4.75 -12.64 8.33
CA SER A 54 5.10 -12.62 6.91
C SER A 54 3.89 -12.81 5.98
N ILE A 55 2.83 -13.48 6.45
CA ILE A 55 1.56 -13.57 5.71
C ILE A 55 0.86 -12.21 5.66
N GLU A 56 0.87 -11.49 6.78
CA GLU A 56 0.22 -10.18 6.86
C GLU A 56 0.86 -9.16 5.93
N LYS A 57 2.21 -9.13 5.88
CA LYS A 57 2.97 -8.31 4.93
C LYS A 57 2.66 -8.71 3.49
N GLU A 58 2.65 -10.01 3.22
CA GLU A 58 2.35 -10.54 1.91
C GLU A 58 0.97 -10.14 1.41
N ILE A 59 -0.04 -10.08 2.27
CA ILE A 59 -1.40 -9.69 1.86
C ILE A 59 -1.41 -8.28 1.24
N PHE A 60 -0.68 -7.32 1.82
CA PHE A 60 -0.56 -5.99 1.22
C PHE A 60 0.24 -6.00 -0.08
N ASN A 61 1.28 -6.83 -0.18
CA ASN A 61 2.01 -7.02 -1.44
C ASN A 61 1.12 -7.61 -2.53
N ILE A 62 0.27 -8.58 -2.21
CA ILE A 62 -0.69 -9.17 -3.15
C ILE A 62 -1.68 -8.10 -3.63
N PHE A 63 -2.16 -7.21 -2.74
CA PHE A 63 -3.01 -6.10 -3.18
C PHE A 63 -2.29 -5.18 -4.16
N PHE A 64 -1.01 -4.87 -3.90
CA PHE A 64 -0.20 -4.08 -4.84
C PHE A 64 -0.05 -4.79 -6.20
N ASP A 65 0.40 -6.04 -6.20
CA ASP A 65 0.69 -6.79 -7.42
C ASP A 65 -0.58 -7.00 -8.26
N LYS A 66 -1.71 -7.29 -7.61
CA LYS A 66 -3.01 -7.35 -8.29
C LYS A 66 -3.45 -6.00 -8.84
N THR A 67 -3.16 -4.90 -8.16
CA THR A 67 -3.44 -3.54 -8.66
C THR A 67 -2.69 -3.30 -9.95
N ILE A 68 -1.36 -3.51 -9.96
CA ILE A 68 -0.54 -3.34 -11.17
C ILE A 68 -1.02 -4.27 -12.30
N ALA A 69 -1.30 -5.53 -11.99
CA ALA A 69 -1.80 -6.49 -12.98
C ALA A 69 -3.18 -6.12 -13.55
N LEU A 70 -4.04 -5.44 -12.78
CA LEU A 70 -5.31 -4.93 -13.27
C LEU A 70 -5.12 -3.71 -14.17
N LEU A 71 -4.24 -2.78 -13.79
CA LEU A 71 -3.92 -1.60 -14.60
C LEU A 71 -3.33 -1.98 -15.96
N GLN A 72 -2.42 -2.95 -15.99
CA GLN A 72 -1.78 -3.43 -17.22
C GLN A 72 -2.73 -4.13 -18.20
N LYS A 73 -3.96 -4.45 -17.80
CA LYS A 73 -4.99 -4.96 -18.72
C LYS A 73 -5.58 -3.86 -19.60
N ASP A 74 -5.47 -2.60 -19.19
CA ASP A 74 -5.85 -1.48 -20.02
C ASP A 74 -4.72 -1.19 -21.02
N VAL A 75 -5.01 -1.43 -22.30
CA VAL A 75 -4.07 -1.22 -23.42
C VAL A 75 -3.56 0.22 -23.52
N ASN A 76 -4.32 1.18 -22.98
CA ASN A 76 -3.94 2.59 -23.01
C ASN A 76 -3.10 2.99 -21.79
N TYR A 77 -2.98 2.13 -20.77
CA TYR A 77 -2.32 2.47 -19.51
C TYR A 77 -0.90 2.99 -19.71
N GLU A 78 -0.13 2.40 -20.62
CA GLU A 78 1.24 2.83 -20.91
C GLU A 78 1.31 4.28 -21.39
N SER A 79 0.30 4.73 -22.14
CA SER A 79 0.23 6.08 -22.72
C SER A 79 -0.26 7.16 -21.74
N TYR A 80 -0.72 6.77 -20.54
CA TYR A 80 -1.20 7.71 -19.54
C TYR A 80 -0.06 8.58 -19.00
N ASP A 81 -0.39 9.85 -18.74
CA ASP A 81 0.51 10.73 -18.00
C ASP A 81 0.66 10.28 -16.53
N MET A 82 1.67 10.82 -15.84
CA MET A 82 1.96 10.44 -14.45
C MET A 82 0.75 10.62 -13.53
N LYS A 83 -0.03 11.70 -13.72
CA LYS A 83 -1.21 12.00 -12.92
C LYS A 83 -2.30 10.95 -13.10
N THR A 84 -2.57 10.58 -14.34
CA THR A 84 -3.59 9.59 -14.69
C THR A 84 -3.17 8.20 -14.24
N LYS A 85 -1.87 7.83 -14.36
CA LYS A 85 -1.33 6.58 -13.79
C LYS A 85 -1.51 6.54 -12.27
N LEU A 86 -1.21 7.63 -11.56
CA LEU A 86 -1.38 7.69 -10.11
C LEU A 86 -2.86 7.62 -9.68
N LEU A 87 -3.75 8.35 -10.35
CA LEU A 87 -5.20 8.27 -10.11
C LEU A 87 -5.71 6.85 -10.33
N SER A 88 -5.34 6.23 -11.45
CA SER A 88 -5.74 4.86 -11.79
C SER A 88 -5.26 3.88 -10.71
N PHE A 89 -4.01 4.00 -10.28
CA PHE A 89 -3.49 3.20 -9.17
C PHE A 89 -4.30 3.36 -7.89
N TYR A 90 -4.59 4.59 -7.46
CA TYR A 90 -5.38 4.80 -6.24
C TYR A 90 -6.79 4.23 -6.37
N PHE A 91 -7.52 4.50 -7.45
CA PHE A 91 -8.86 3.93 -7.60
C PHE A 91 -8.85 2.40 -7.61
N THR A 92 -7.99 1.78 -8.41
CA THR A 92 -7.90 0.31 -8.48
C THR A 92 -7.45 -0.30 -7.15
N PHE A 93 -6.45 0.28 -6.48
CA PHE A 93 -5.98 -0.21 -5.19
C PHE A 93 -7.07 -0.09 -4.11
N PHE A 94 -7.71 1.08 -4.01
CA PHE A 94 -8.74 1.34 -3.01
C PHE A 94 -10.01 0.51 -3.24
N GLU A 95 -10.38 0.25 -4.48
CA GLU A 95 -11.45 -0.70 -4.83
C GLU A 95 -11.09 -2.13 -4.38
N LEU A 96 -9.86 -2.57 -4.65
CA LEU A 96 -9.40 -3.91 -4.29
C LEU A 96 -9.37 -4.14 -2.77
N ILE A 97 -8.86 -3.18 -2.00
CA ILE A 97 -8.87 -3.30 -0.52
C ILE A 97 -10.27 -3.07 0.05
N THR A 98 -11.16 -2.36 -0.66
CA THR A 98 -12.58 -2.24 -0.30
C THR A 98 -13.29 -3.58 -0.38
N ALA A 99 -13.04 -4.38 -1.42
CA ALA A 99 -13.54 -5.75 -1.51
C ALA A 99 -13.03 -6.65 -0.35
N ASN A 100 -11.96 -6.25 0.33
CA ASN A 100 -11.34 -6.96 1.45
C ASN A 100 -11.36 -6.14 2.77
N ARG A 101 -12.29 -5.17 2.87
CA ARG A 101 -12.25 -4.12 3.91
C ARG A 101 -12.22 -4.67 5.33
N SER A 102 -13.03 -5.68 5.63
CA SER A 102 -13.12 -6.25 6.98
C SER A 102 -11.75 -6.71 7.48
N TYR A 103 -10.97 -7.36 6.62
CA TYR A 103 -9.64 -7.82 6.97
C TYR A 103 -8.69 -6.64 7.16
N VAL A 104 -8.62 -5.74 6.17
CA VAL A 104 -7.68 -4.61 6.17
C VAL A 104 -7.92 -3.70 7.39
N VAL A 105 -9.17 -3.36 7.67
CA VAL A 105 -9.53 -2.51 8.81
C VAL A 105 -9.25 -3.21 10.13
N MET A 106 -9.56 -4.50 10.26
CA MET A 106 -9.27 -5.27 11.47
C MET A 106 -7.76 -5.34 11.71
N THR A 107 -6.96 -5.71 10.71
CA THR A 107 -5.49 -5.79 10.83
C THR A 107 -4.88 -4.44 11.20
N LEU A 108 -5.29 -3.35 10.52
CA LEU A 108 -4.74 -2.02 10.80
C LEU A 108 -5.26 -1.39 12.10
N LYS A 109 -6.43 -1.77 12.62
CA LYS A 109 -6.95 -1.29 13.92
C LYS A 109 -6.51 -2.14 15.12
N GLN A 110 -6.32 -3.45 14.94
CA GLN A 110 -5.85 -4.36 16.00
C GLN A 110 -4.48 -3.92 16.56
N HIS A 111 -3.66 -3.30 15.71
CA HIS A 111 -2.47 -2.61 16.15
C HIS A 111 -2.82 -1.19 16.60
N GLN A 112 -3.19 -1.02 17.88
CA GLN A 112 -3.27 0.32 18.51
C GLN A 112 -1.95 1.12 18.41
N ASN A 113 -0.86 0.44 18.04
CA ASN A 113 0.43 1.05 17.77
C ASN A 113 0.63 1.32 16.26
N GLN A 114 0.60 2.61 15.90
CA GLN A 114 0.83 3.09 14.53
C GLN A 114 2.18 2.60 13.93
N LEU A 115 3.20 2.37 14.76
CA LEU A 115 4.49 1.85 14.29
C LEU A 115 4.40 0.41 13.79
N LYS A 116 3.53 -0.42 14.38
CA LYS A 116 3.34 -1.81 13.91
C LYS A 116 2.64 -1.85 12.56
N ASN A 117 1.68 -0.94 12.32
CA ASN A 117 1.05 -0.80 10.99
C ASN A 117 2.07 -0.41 9.92
N LEU A 118 2.99 0.51 10.23
CA LEU A 118 4.05 0.88 9.31
C LEU A 118 4.99 -0.30 9.01
N MET A 119 5.24 -1.19 9.98
CA MET A 119 6.04 -2.40 9.76
C MET A 119 5.36 -3.37 8.78
N LEU A 120 4.04 -3.55 8.86
CA LEU A 120 3.28 -4.39 7.93
C LEU A 120 3.35 -3.87 6.49
N LEU A 121 3.42 -2.54 6.32
CA LEU A 121 3.46 -1.90 5.01
C LEU A 121 4.88 -1.71 4.45
N THR A 122 5.93 -2.27 5.08
CA THR A 122 7.32 -1.97 4.70
C THR A 122 7.65 -2.40 3.27
N GLU A 123 7.28 -3.62 2.87
CA GLU A 123 7.54 -4.12 1.52
C GLU A 123 6.64 -3.43 0.49
N PHE A 124 5.37 -3.25 0.84
CA PHE A 124 4.42 -2.45 0.05
C PHE A 124 4.97 -1.04 -0.22
N ARG A 125 5.53 -0.37 0.79
CA ARG A 125 6.13 0.96 0.66
C ARG A 125 7.24 0.98 -0.38
N ASN A 126 8.12 -0.02 -0.38
CA ASN A 126 9.21 -0.10 -1.34
C ASN A 126 8.64 -0.24 -2.76
N LYS A 127 7.74 -1.21 -2.98
CA LYS A 127 7.06 -1.40 -4.27
C LYS A 127 6.32 -0.15 -4.73
N PHE A 128 5.62 0.52 -3.83
CA PHE A 128 4.91 1.74 -4.13
C PHE A 128 5.87 2.85 -4.56
N LYS A 129 6.98 3.05 -3.85
CA LYS A 129 7.98 4.05 -4.22
C LYS A 129 8.66 3.73 -5.55
N ASP A 130 8.97 2.46 -5.80
CA ASP A 130 9.54 2.00 -7.07
C ASP A 130 8.56 2.28 -8.21
N TYR A 131 7.27 1.97 -8.02
CA TYR A 131 6.21 2.33 -8.96
C TYR A 131 6.10 3.83 -9.21
N ILE A 132 6.17 4.66 -8.16
CA ILE A 132 6.19 6.11 -8.33
C ILE A 132 7.38 6.51 -9.22
N SER A 133 8.59 6.02 -8.94
CA SER A 133 9.78 6.28 -9.77
C SER A 133 9.61 5.85 -11.23
N GLU A 134 8.93 4.73 -11.48
CA GLU A 134 8.64 4.22 -12.82
C GLU A 134 7.67 5.12 -13.60
N ILE A 135 6.63 5.65 -12.95
CA ILE A 135 5.63 6.48 -13.64
C ILE A 135 6.04 7.95 -13.83
N ILE A 136 7.17 8.38 -13.26
CA ILE A 136 7.73 9.71 -13.51
C ILE A 136 8.17 9.79 -14.97
N THR A 137 7.42 10.57 -15.77
CA THR A 137 7.70 10.85 -17.19
C THR A 137 9.00 11.61 -17.40
N ASP A 138 9.64 11.48 -18.55
CA ASP A 138 10.89 12.18 -18.88
C ASP A 138 10.77 13.71 -18.78
N ASP A 139 9.66 14.32 -19.17
CA ASP A 139 9.44 15.77 -19.01
C ASP A 139 9.46 16.19 -17.54
N PHE A 140 8.88 15.35 -16.69
CA PHE A 140 8.92 15.52 -15.24
C PHE A 140 10.33 15.27 -14.70
N ARG A 141 11.05 14.27 -15.22
CA ARG A 141 12.46 14.03 -14.90
C ARG A 141 13.34 15.20 -15.33
N ILE A 142 13.10 15.86 -16.46
CA ILE A 142 13.86 17.05 -16.89
C ILE A 142 13.63 18.22 -15.93
N LYS A 143 12.39 18.40 -15.44
CA LYS A 143 12.11 19.36 -14.35
C LYS A 143 12.89 19.01 -13.09
N ILE A 144 13.00 17.72 -12.75
CA ILE A 144 13.80 17.19 -11.62
C ILE A 144 15.33 17.25 -11.88
N GLU A 145 15.82 16.97 -13.09
CA GLU A 145 17.25 16.83 -13.42
C GLU A 145 17.96 18.17 -13.43
N LYS A 146 17.25 19.24 -13.82
CA LYS A 146 17.67 20.62 -13.53
C LYS A 146 17.91 20.86 -12.03
N LEU A 147 17.47 19.92 -11.19
CA LEU A 147 17.38 20.03 -9.75
C LEU A 147 17.69 18.69 -9.01
N GLN A 148 18.80 17.99 -9.29
CA GLN A 148 19.45 16.94 -8.45
C GLN A 148 18.64 15.66 -8.04
N GLN A 149 19.32 14.50 -8.00
CA GLN A 149 18.78 13.18 -7.59
C GLN A 149 18.05 13.13 -6.23
N TYR A 150 18.35 14.06 -5.30
CA TYR A 150 17.65 14.14 -4.02
C TYR A 150 16.14 14.45 -4.16
N GLN A 151 15.74 15.09 -5.26
CA GLN A 151 14.36 15.48 -5.51
C GLN A 151 13.43 14.31 -5.85
N GLU A 152 13.90 13.32 -6.59
CA GLU A 152 13.11 12.10 -6.84
C GLU A 152 12.81 11.37 -5.52
N LYS A 153 13.79 11.31 -4.61
CA LYS A 153 13.59 10.76 -3.27
C LYS A 153 12.55 11.56 -2.48
N VAL A 154 12.59 12.88 -2.53
CA VAL A 154 11.60 13.73 -1.85
C VAL A 154 10.20 13.51 -2.42
N LEU A 155 10.09 13.39 -3.74
CA LEU A 155 8.83 13.15 -4.44
C LEU A 155 8.22 11.79 -4.06
N THR A 156 9.00 10.71 -4.16
CA THR A 156 8.54 9.36 -3.80
C THR A 156 8.12 9.27 -2.33
N GLU A 157 8.84 9.93 -1.41
CA GLU A 157 8.43 10.02 -0.01
C GLU A 157 7.16 10.86 0.20
N SER A 158 6.98 11.93 -0.58
CA SER A 158 5.77 12.77 -0.53
C SER A 158 4.53 12.01 -0.98
N PHE A 159 4.63 11.25 -2.08
CA PHE A 159 3.53 10.38 -2.53
C PHE A 159 3.28 9.21 -1.57
N TRP A 160 4.31 8.73 -0.88
CA TRP A 160 4.11 7.74 0.19
C TRP A 160 3.30 8.33 1.36
N ILE A 161 3.61 9.56 1.77
CA ILE A 161 2.83 10.28 2.79
C ILE A 161 1.39 10.49 2.31
N GLN A 162 1.19 10.90 1.05
CA GLN A 162 -0.13 11.03 0.46
C GLN A 162 -0.91 9.71 0.53
N PHE A 163 -0.28 8.59 0.14
CA PHE A 163 -0.91 7.27 0.23
C PHE A 163 -1.36 6.94 1.66
N LEU A 164 -0.52 7.19 2.66
CA LEU A 164 -0.86 6.95 4.06
C LEU A 164 -2.03 7.82 4.53
N LEU A 165 -2.11 9.07 4.09
CA LEU A 165 -3.24 9.96 4.39
C LEU A 165 -4.53 9.49 3.72
N THR A 166 -4.46 9.05 2.45
CA THR A 166 -5.59 8.44 1.74
C THR A 166 -6.06 7.16 2.43
N LEU A 167 -5.12 6.28 2.82
CA LEU A 167 -5.42 5.04 3.54
C LEU A 167 -6.13 5.33 4.87
N LYS A 168 -5.63 6.31 5.63
CA LYS A 168 -6.27 6.75 6.85
C LYS A 168 -7.69 7.28 6.59
N PHE A 169 -7.87 8.14 5.59
CA PHE A 169 -9.17 8.67 5.23
C PHE A 169 -10.16 7.54 4.87
N TRP A 170 -9.74 6.60 4.02
CA TRP A 170 -10.53 5.44 3.63
C TRP A 170 -10.93 4.55 4.81
N MET A 171 -10.05 4.36 5.80
CA MET A 171 -10.36 3.59 7.01
C MET A 171 -11.44 4.26 7.89
N GLU A 172 -11.56 5.58 7.81
CA GLU A 172 -12.50 6.41 8.58
C GLU A 172 -13.78 6.74 7.79
N ASP A 173 -13.77 6.53 6.48
CA ASP A 173 -14.91 6.79 5.61
C ASP A 173 -16.08 5.82 5.89
N ALA A 174 -17.22 6.41 6.24
CA ALA A 174 -18.48 5.75 6.52
C ALA A 174 -19.57 6.12 5.49
N SER A 175 -19.22 6.79 4.40
CA SER A 175 -20.15 7.07 3.30
C SER A 175 -20.52 5.79 2.54
N PRO A 176 -21.72 5.72 1.93
CA PRO A 176 -22.12 4.60 1.11
C PRO A 176 -21.08 4.34 0.01
N SER A 177 -20.64 3.09 -0.12
CA SER A 177 -19.64 2.68 -1.11
C SER A 177 -18.31 3.46 -1.07
N PHE A 178 -18.03 4.17 0.03
CA PHE A 178 -16.80 4.96 0.20
C PHE A 178 -16.63 6.11 -0.82
N GLU A 179 -17.75 6.68 -1.28
CA GLU A 179 -17.76 7.80 -2.25
C GLU A 179 -16.90 8.99 -1.81
N LYS A 180 -16.74 9.24 -0.49
CA LYS A 180 -15.90 10.33 -0.01
C LYS A 180 -14.42 10.02 -0.18
N THR A 181 -14.02 8.75 -0.15
CA THR A 181 -12.65 8.31 -0.45
C THR A 181 -12.31 8.61 -1.90
N ASP A 182 -13.23 8.34 -2.83
CA ASP A 182 -13.03 8.65 -4.24
C ASP A 182 -12.82 10.16 -4.46
N ILE A 183 -13.68 10.98 -3.83
CA ILE A 183 -13.54 12.44 -3.85
C ILE A 183 -12.20 12.88 -3.22
N TYR A 184 -11.76 12.23 -2.14
CA TYR A 184 -10.48 12.53 -1.50
C TYR A 184 -9.30 12.20 -2.42
N ILE A 185 -9.33 11.06 -3.10
CA ILE A 185 -8.32 10.64 -4.08
C ILE A 185 -8.17 11.70 -5.17
N GLU A 186 -9.28 12.09 -5.81
CA GLU A 186 -9.26 13.10 -6.88
C GLU A 186 -8.67 14.43 -6.40
N LYS A 187 -9.17 14.93 -5.27
CA LYS A 187 -8.76 16.23 -4.73
C LYS A 187 -7.31 16.21 -4.28
N SER A 188 -6.89 15.19 -3.55
CA SER A 188 -5.53 15.09 -3.03
C SER A 188 -4.51 14.96 -4.16
N VAL A 189 -4.76 14.12 -5.17
CA VAL A 189 -3.85 13.98 -6.32
C VAL A 189 -3.81 15.27 -7.12
N LYS A 190 -4.95 15.90 -7.38
CA LYS A 190 -4.99 17.20 -8.06
C LYS A 190 -4.11 18.24 -7.34
N VAL A 191 -4.26 18.37 -6.02
CA VAL A 191 -3.46 19.30 -5.22
C VAL A 191 -1.97 18.96 -5.25
N SER A 192 -1.58 17.68 -5.17
CA SER A 192 -0.18 17.28 -5.27
C SER A 192 0.46 17.75 -6.58
N PHE A 193 -0.21 17.53 -7.72
CA PHE A 193 0.32 17.94 -9.03
C PHE A 193 0.32 19.45 -9.22
N GLU A 194 -0.73 20.15 -8.77
CA GLU A 194 -0.74 21.62 -8.77
C GLU A 194 0.45 22.15 -7.98
N LEU A 195 0.68 21.70 -6.74
CA LEU A 195 1.80 22.16 -5.91
C LEU A 195 3.17 21.99 -6.56
N ILE A 196 3.40 20.85 -7.24
CA ILE A 196 4.64 20.55 -7.95
C ILE A 196 4.83 21.50 -9.14
N ASP A 197 3.76 21.82 -9.88
CA ASP A 197 3.86 22.67 -11.07
C ASP A 197 4.09 24.16 -10.75
N ILE A 198 3.55 24.67 -9.64
CA ILE A 198 3.69 26.09 -9.25
C ILE A 198 4.87 26.39 -8.32
N THR A 199 5.38 25.42 -7.56
CA THR A 199 6.40 25.68 -6.52
C THR A 199 7.70 24.94 -6.84
N PRO A 200 8.88 25.60 -6.80
CA PRO A 200 10.15 24.89 -6.84
C PRO A 200 10.22 23.86 -5.71
N LEU A 201 10.47 22.59 -6.04
CA LEU A 201 10.55 21.52 -5.04
C LEU A 201 11.61 21.81 -3.96
N GLU A 202 12.66 22.56 -4.30
CA GLU A 202 13.66 23.07 -3.34
C GLU A 202 13.04 23.91 -2.22
N SER A 203 12.07 24.78 -2.52
CA SER A 203 11.42 25.60 -1.50
C SER A 203 10.60 24.76 -0.52
N LEU A 204 9.96 23.68 -0.99
CA LEU A 204 9.26 22.73 -0.13
C LEU A 204 10.23 21.93 0.75
N ILE A 205 11.37 21.53 0.17
CA ILE A 205 12.45 20.85 0.89
C ILE A 205 13.02 21.76 1.99
N ASP A 206 13.30 23.02 1.67
CA ASP A 206 13.88 23.97 2.62
C ASP A 206 12.91 24.33 3.73
N PHE A 207 11.61 24.44 3.41
CA PHE A 207 10.57 24.53 4.42
C PHE A 207 10.54 23.29 5.33
N GLY A 208 10.62 22.09 4.77
CA GLY A 208 10.72 20.84 5.54
C GLY A 208 11.94 20.81 6.47
N LYS A 209 13.12 21.22 5.98
CA LYS A 209 14.35 21.36 6.78
C LYS A 209 14.17 22.36 7.92
N PHE A 210 13.52 23.49 7.65
CA PHE A 210 13.22 24.51 8.66
C PHE A 210 12.32 23.94 9.76
N ILE A 211 11.19 23.32 9.41
CA ILE A 211 10.27 22.71 10.39
C ILE A 211 10.98 21.64 11.24
N PHE A 212 11.84 20.83 10.62
CA PHE A 212 12.62 19.82 11.33
C PHE A 212 13.61 20.44 12.32
N LYS A 213 14.35 21.48 11.91
CA LYS A 213 15.23 22.25 12.80
C LYS A 213 14.46 22.86 13.97
N GLU A 214 13.31 23.49 13.71
CA GLU A 214 12.49 24.09 14.76
C GLU A 214 11.93 23.06 15.74
N LYS A 215 11.55 21.87 15.28
CA LYS A 215 11.08 20.79 16.17
C LYS A 215 12.20 20.15 17.01
N ILE A 216 13.43 20.15 16.52
CA ILE A 216 14.59 19.61 17.25
C ILE A 216 15.18 20.63 18.20
N ASN A 217 15.26 21.90 17.80
CA ASN A 217 15.82 22.98 18.61
C ASN A 217 14.86 23.50 19.69
N ASN A 218 13.54 23.23 19.57
CA ASN A 218 12.57 23.49 20.63
C ASN A 218 12.36 22.27 21.58
N LYS A 219 13.35 21.36 21.64
CA LYS A 219 13.50 20.35 22.69
C LYS A 219 14.78 20.62 23.48
#